data_AF-A0A534U1Z8-F1
#
_entry.id   AF-A0A534U1Z8-F1
#
_cell.length_a   1.000
_cell.length_b   1.000
_cell.length_c   1.000
_cell.angle_alpha   90.00
_cell.angle_beta   90.00
_cell.angle_gamma   90.00
#
_symmetry.space_group_name_H-M   'P 1'
#
loop_
_entity.id
_entity.type
_entity.pdbx_description
1 polymer ?
#
loop_
_entity_poly.entity_id
_entity_poly.type
_entity_poly.pdbx_seq_one_letter_code
_entity_poly.pdbx_strand_id
1 'polypeptide(L)'
;MSAVRDEGGVEADRFQAWTSGETVLYGADGHMLFAGGITGSRGHAGDNAGEEALVAAILGHSDSLPNTPVFGCALPLRTQPRGAAEAG
;
A
#
# COMPACT_ATOMS: atom_id res chain seq x y z
N MET A 1 10.37 15.00 5.78
CA MET A 1 9.57 13.79 5.55
C MET A 1 8.59 13.66 6.71
N SER A 2 7.29 13.72 6.44
CA SER A 2 6.24 13.54 7.44
C SER A 2 5.63 12.14 7.31
N ALA A 3 5.38 11.49 8.43
CA ALA A 3 4.59 10.27 8.50
C ALA A 3 3.31 10.58 9.30
N VAL A 4 2.19 10.00 8.88
CA VAL A 4 0.91 10.09 9.59
C VAL A 4 0.66 8.74 10.28
N ARG A 5 0.22 8.77 11.53
CA ARG A 5 -0.14 7.55 12.26
C ARG A 5 -1.54 7.12 11.84
N ASP A 6 -1.66 5.86 11.43
CA ASP A 6 -2.95 5.22 11.14
C ASP A 6 -3.49 4.51 12.40
N GLU A 7 -4.09 5.28 13.30
CA GLU A 7 -4.67 4.72 14.52
C GLU A 7 -5.90 3.86 14.19
N GLY A 8 -5.86 2.58 14.58
CA GLY A 8 -6.96 1.65 14.35
C GLY A 8 -7.03 1.06 12.93
N GLY A 9 -6.02 1.29 12.07
CA GLY A 9 -5.94 0.68 10.74
C GLY A 9 -6.96 1.26 9.75
N VAL A 10 -7.40 2.49 9.95
CA VAL A 10 -8.44 3.16 9.16
C VAL A 10 -8.02 3.33 7.71
N GLU A 11 -6.80 3.83 7.50
CA GLU A 11 -6.26 4.08 6.17
C GLU A 11 -5.76 2.80 5.53
N ALA A 12 -5.16 1.87 6.30
CA ALA A 12 -4.79 0.55 5.81
C ALA A 12 -6.02 -0.19 5.23
N ASP A 13 -7.16 -0.17 5.93
CA ASP A 13 -8.42 -0.73 5.43
C ASP A 13 -8.96 0.03 4.22
N ARG A 14 -8.97 1.37 4.26
CA ARG A 14 -9.44 2.20 3.13
C ARG A 14 -8.67 1.93 1.84
N PHE A 15 -7.35 1.80 1.94
CA PHE A 15 -6.48 1.56 0.80
C PHE A 15 -6.29 0.07 0.48
N GLN A 16 -6.94 -0.82 1.24
CA GLN A 16 -6.80 -2.27 1.10
C GLN A 16 -5.33 -2.72 1.18
N ALA A 17 -4.56 -2.09 2.08
CA ALA A 17 -3.18 -2.43 2.34
C ALA A 17 -3.08 -3.49 3.44
N TRP A 18 -2.43 -4.60 3.15
CA TRP A 18 -2.40 -5.78 4.02
C TRP A 18 -1.01 -6.11 4.54
N THR A 19 0.04 -5.64 3.86
CA THR A 19 1.42 -6.00 4.18
C THR A 19 2.28 -4.75 4.39
N SER A 20 3.11 -4.75 5.43
CA SER A 20 4.04 -3.64 5.67
C SER A 20 5.00 -3.49 4.48
N GLY A 21 5.13 -2.27 3.94
CA GLY A 21 5.94 -2.00 2.76
C GLY A 21 5.16 -2.03 1.44
N GLU A 22 3.85 -2.29 1.49
CA GLU A 22 2.95 -2.09 0.35
C GLU A 22 2.87 -0.61 -0.03
N THR A 23 2.93 -0.34 -1.32
CA THR A 23 2.83 1.01 -1.90
C THR A 23 1.67 1.03 -2.88
N VAL A 24 0.83 2.07 -2.80
CA VAL A 24 -0.33 2.24 -3.67
C VAL A 24 -0.29 3.64 -4.29
N LEU A 25 -0.56 3.74 -5.59
CA LEU A 25 -0.70 5.01 -6.32
C LEU A 25 -2.11 5.13 -6.86
N TYR A 26 -2.72 6.31 -6.69
CA TYR A 26 -4.00 6.67 -7.29
C TYR A 26 -3.81 7.84 -8.26
N GLY A 27 -4.52 7.80 -9.38
CA GLY A 27 -4.62 8.89 -10.33
C GLY A 27 -5.50 10.02 -9.82
N ALA A 28 -5.49 11.14 -10.53
CA ALA A 28 -6.33 12.30 -10.21
C ALA A 28 -7.84 12.00 -10.36
N ASP A 29 -8.19 10.95 -11.11
CA ASP A 29 -9.54 10.42 -11.27
C ASP A 29 -9.96 9.46 -10.14
N GLY A 30 -9.06 9.19 -9.19
CA GLY A 30 -9.30 8.26 -8.08
C GLY A 30 -9.12 6.79 -8.45
N HIS A 31 -8.71 6.47 -9.67
CA HIS A 31 -8.40 5.08 -10.03
C HIS A 31 -7.03 4.68 -9.53
N MET A 32 -6.90 3.44 -9.07
CA MET A 32 -5.60 2.87 -8.72
C MET A 32 -4.77 2.71 -9.98
N LEU A 33 -3.51 3.16 -9.93
CA LEU A 33 -2.53 3.05 -11.01
C LEU A 33 -1.40 2.05 -10.67
N PHE A 34 -1.17 1.79 -9.39
CA PHE A 34 -0.17 0.83 -8.92
C PHE A 34 -0.55 0.28 -7.54
N ALA A 35 -0.31 -1.01 -7.31
CA ALA A 35 -0.31 -1.64 -6.00
C ALA A 35 0.75 -2.74 -5.94
N GLY A 36 1.73 -2.58 -5.05
CA GLY A 36 2.80 -3.57 -4.93
C GLY A 36 3.95 -3.12 -4.03
N GLY A 37 4.97 -3.97 -3.96
CA GLY A 37 6.19 -3.69 -3.23
C GLY A 37 7.21 -2.96 -4.09
N ILE A 38 7.87 -1.94 -3.52
CA ILE A 38 8.96 -1.20 -4.17
C ILE A 38 10.33 -1.59 -3.61
N THR A 39 10.47 -2.79 -3.06
CA THR A 39 11.74 -3.30 -2.55
C THR A 39 11.94 -4.71 -3.08
N GLY A 40 12.69 -4.84 -4.18
CA GLY A 40 12.88 -6.12 -4.88
C GLY A 40 13.62 -7.18 -4.06
N SER A 41 14.60 -6.78 -3.23
CA SER A 41 15.29 -7.67 -2.29
C SER A 41 15.96 -6.90 -1.15
N ARG A 42 16.22 -7.56 -0.02
CA ARG A 42 17.00 -6.96 1.08
C ARG A 42 18.49 -7.20 0.86
N GLY A 43 19.29 -6.15 1.03
CA GLY A 43 20.76 -6.25 1.06
C GLY A 43 21.44 -6.33 -0.31
N HIS A 44 20.71 -6.21 -1.42
CA HIS A 44 21.28 -6.08 -2.76
C HIS A 44 20.75 -4.83 -3.44
N ALA A 45 21.66 -4.03 -3.99
CA ALA A 45 21.32 -2.99 -4.95
C ALA A 45 21.15 -3.64 -6.34
N GLY A 46 20.15 -3.19 -7.09
CA GLY A 46 19.86 -3.71 -8.42
C GLY A 46 18.44 -3.40 -8.85
N ASP A 47 18.06 -3.97 -9.99
CA ASP A 47 16.77 -3.75 -10.64
C ASP A 47 15.60 -4.05 -9.70
N ASN A 48 14.58 -3.22 -9.80
CA ASN A 48 13.41 -3.29 -8.95
C ASN A 48 12.18 -3.03 -9.79
N ALA A 49 11.59 -4.12 -10.28
CA ALA A 49 10.40 -4.07 -11.11
C ALA A 49 9.26 -3.25 -10.48
N GLY A 50 9.16 -3.21 -9.14
CA GLY A 50 8.14 -2.41 -8.45
C GLY A 50 8.42 -0.92 -8.50
N GLU A 51 9.67 -0.52 -8.27
CA GLU A 51 10.09 0.87 -8.40
C GLU A 51 9.98 1.37 -9.84
N GLU A 52 10.49 0.60 -10.81
CA GLU A 52 10.40 0.92 -12.24
C GLU A 52 8.95 1.10 -12.69
N ALA A 53 8.08 0.18 -12.29
CA ALA A 53 6.66 0.23 -12.61
C ALA A 53 5.95 1.42 -11.94
N LEU A 54 6.26 1.72 -10.68
CA LEU A 54 5.71 2.88 -9.98
C LEU A 54 6.13 4.18 -10.67
N VAL A 55 7.40 4.32 -11.05
CA VAL A 55 7.91 5.50 -11.76
C VAL A 55 7.25 5.62 -13.14
N ALA A 56 7.10 4.53 -13.89
CA ALA A 56 6.40 4.53 -15.16
C ALA A 56 4.93 4.99 -15.00
N ALA A 57 4.24 4.51 -13.96
CA ALA A 57 2.87 4.93 -13.65
C ALA A 57 2.77 6.41 -13.28
N ILE A 58 3.71 6.94 -12.48
CA ILE A 58 3.78 8.37 -12.13
C ILE A 58 3.97 9.24 -13.39
N LEU A 59 4.78 8.76 -14.33
CA LEU A 59 5.08 9.48 -15.57
C LEU A 59 4.00 9.28 -16.66
N GLY A 60 2.96 8.48 -16.41
CA GLY A 60 1.90 8.20 -17.37
C GLY A 60 2.31 7.26 -18.52
N HIS A 61 3.37 6.48 -18.34
CA HIS A 61 3.90 5.52 -19.33
C HIS A 61 3.48 4.07 -19.01
N SER A 62 2.48 3.87 -18.16
CA SER A 62 2.03 2.55 -17.75
C SER A 62 0.72 2.19 -18.43
N ASP A 63 0.74 1.15 -19.25
CA ASP A 63 -0.43 0.66 -19.99
C ASP A 63 -1.24 -0.39 -19.20
N SER A 64 -0.73 -0.86 -18.05
CA SER A 64 -1.37 -1.89 -17.24
C SER A 64 -1.06 -1.70 -15.76
N LEU A 65 -1.97 -2.14 -14.89
CA LEU A 65 -1.79 -2.06 -13.44
C LEU A 65 -0.70 -3.06 -13.00
N PRO A 66 0.51 -2.59 -12.64
CA PRO A 66 1.59 -3.49 -12.26
C PRO A 66 1.32 -4.03 -10.87
N ASN A 67 1.49 -5.34 -10.67
CA ASN A 67 1.45 -5.97 -9.37
C ASN A 67 2.81 -6.60 -9.08
N THR A 68 3.49 -6.11 -8.05
CA THR A 68 4.79 -6.62 -7.62
C THR A 68 4.72 -7.17 -6.20
N PRO A 69 5.47 -8.25 -5.88
CA PRO A 69 5.44 -8.85 -4.56
C PRO A 69 5.77 -7.83 -3.46
N VAL A 70 5.00 -7.88 -2.38
CA VAL A 70 5.25 -7.10 -1.15
C VAL A 70 5.84 -8.05 -0.10
N PHE A 71 6.93 -7.64 0.54
CA PHE A 71 7.56 -8.42 1.61
C PHE A 71 7.53 -7.65 2.94
N GLY A 72 6.84 -8.22 3.91
CA GLY A 72 6.69 -7.60 5.21
C GLY A 72 5.81 -8.39 6.18
N CYS A 73 5.56 -7.79 7.34
CA CYS A 73 4.60 -8.31 8.29
C CYS A 73 3.18 -7.94 7.87
N ALA A 74 2.18 -8.72 8.27
CA ALA A 74 0.79 -8.35 8.12
C ALA A 74 0.48 -7.06 8.91
N LEU A 75 -0.26 -6.14 8.29
CA LEU A 75 -0.80 -4.97 8.96
C LEU A 75 -1.98 -5.39 9.86
N PRO A 76 -2.15 -4.77 11.03
CA PRO A 76 -3.29 -5.05 11.89
C PRO A 76 -4.57 -4.63 11.15
N LEU A 77 -5.50 -5.59 11.02
CA LEU A 77 -6.84 -5.32 10.51
C LEU A 77 -7.53 -4.28 11.40
N ARG A 78 -8.45 -3.50 10.80
CA ARG A 78 -9.34 -2.60 11.52
C ARG A 78 -9.94 -3.31 12.71
N THR A 79 -9.53 -2.94 13.91
CA THR A 79 -10.17 -3.42 15.12
C THR A 79 -11.42 -2.57 15.31
N GLN A 80 -12.60 -3.18 15.15
CA GLN A 80 -13.80 -2.54 15.66
C GLN A 80 -13.59 -2.28 17.16
N PRO A 81 -13.92 -1.09 17.69
CA PRO A 81 -13.87 -0.86 19.12
C PRO A 81 -14.75 -1.92 19.81
N ARG A 82 -14.17 -2.64 20.75
CA ARG A 82 -14.85 -3.66 21.55
C ARG A 82 -15.79 -2.95 22.52
N GLY A 83 -16.99 -2.59 22.07
CA GLY A 83 -17.99 -1.92 22.92
C GLY A 83 -19.04 -1.13 22.15
N ALA A 84 -20.03 -1.83 21.58
CA ALA A 84 -21.30 -1.22 21.18
C ALA A 84 -22.44 -2.26 21.18
N ALA A 85 -22.54 -3.05 22.26
CA ALA A 85 -23.74 -3.82 22.58
C ALA A 85 -23.69 -4.23 24.06
N GLU A 86 -23.83 -3.27 24.98
CA GLU A 86 -24.49 -3.42 26.28
C GLU A 86 -24.83 -2.02 26.81
N ALA A 87 -26.08 -1.58 26.58
CA ALA A 87 -26.80 -0.61 27.41
C ALA A 87 -28.24 -0.44 26.89
N GLY A 88 -29.21 -0.93 27.67
CA GLY A 88 -30.63 -0.60 27.57
C GLY A 88 -31.54 -1.76 27.26
#